data_AF-A0A5E7FM44-F1
#
_entry.id   AF-A0A5E7FM44-F1
#
_cell.length_a   1.000
_cell.length_b   1.000
_cell.length_c   1.000
_cell.angle_alpha   90.00
_cell.angle_beta   90.00
_cell.angle_gamma   90.00
#
_symmetry.space_group_name_H-M   'P 1'
#
loop_
_entity.id
_entity.type
_entity.pdbx_description
1 polymer ?
#
loop_
_entity_poly.entity_id
_entity_poly.type
_entity_poly.pdbx_seq_one_letter_code
_entity_poly.pdbx_strand_id
1 'polypeptide(L)'
;MISSDSIVPGSEILKKTRLGFSANLLRAMQVSGTTESGDPKKLTQQHLSQNSGIARSTISKYLTQHAEANPDLETLCRLASALNISPALLLMSEEDWLQLARALLEVGHVKNNESISTMIAELGKEQNNRPLTRAATVMRMAKYIGVSNFNDSTLSKKMRQGILATAAMPMHPDFEQGIYTHLLPLCIVMGARIIDQGNHS
;
A
#
# COMPACT_ATOMS: atom_id res chain seq x y z
N MET A 1 8.68 -21.27 34.53
CA MET A 1 9.26 -20.14 33.78
C MET A 1 8.65 -20.17 32.39
N ILE A 2 7.61 -19.38 32.16
CA ILE A 2 7.04 -19.20 30.83
C ILE A 2 7.88 -18.10 30.19
N SER A 3 8.60 -18.45 29.11
CA SER A 3 9.36 -17.48 28.32
C SER A 3 8.38 -16.45 27.79
N SER A 4 8.54 -15.20 28.23
CA SER A 4 7.88 -14.07 27.58
C SER A 4 8.51 -13.93 26.21
N ASP A 5 7.89 -14.50 25.18
CA ASP A 5 8.21 -14.18 23.79
C ASP A 5 8.04 -12.68 23.62
N SER A 6 9.16 -11.95 23.66
CA SER A 6 9.20 -10.55 23.32
C SER A 6 8.78 -10.44 21.85
N ILE A 7 7.55 -9.99 21.59
CA ILE A 7 7.06 -9.72 20.24
C ILE A 7 8.04 -8.74 19.59
N VAL A 8 8.78 -9.20 18.58
CA VAL A 8 9.72 -8.37 17.82
C VAL A 8 8.89 -7.33 17.06
N PRO A 9 9.12 -6.01 17.23
CA PRO A 9 8.37 -4.99 16.50
C PRO A 9 8.37 -5.26 14.99
N GLY A 10 7.19 -5.21 14.37
CA GLY A 10 7.03 -5.49 12.94
C GLY A 10 6.98 -6.97 12.55
N SER A 11 7.03 -7.94 13.48
CA SER A 11 6.91 -9.37 13.16
C SER A 11 5.58 -9.72 12.49
N GLU A 12 4.48 -9.13 12.98
CA GLU A 12 3.15 -9.33 12.39
C GLU A 12 3.03 -8.67 11.02
N ILE A 13 3.64 -7.49 10.83
CA ILE A 13 3.70 -6.82 9.52
C ILE A 13 4.41 -7.73 8.52
N LEU A 14 5.61 -8.20 8.89
CA LEU A 14 6.41 -9.08 8.06
C LEU A 14 5.63 -10.33 7.67
N LYS A 15 4.99 -10.98 8.64
CA LYS A 15 4.15 -12.16 8.40
C LYS A 15 3.02 -11.87 7.41
N LYS A 16 2.26 -10.78 7.60
CA LYS A 16 1.16 -10.38 6.70
C LYS A 16 1.67 -10.04 5.29
N THR A 17 2.80 -9.34 5.19
CA THR A 17 3.42 -8.99 3.91
C THR A 17 3.93 -10.23 3.16
N ARG A 18 4.51 -11.21 3.84
CA ARG A 18 4.93 -12.48 3.22
C ARG A 18 3.74 -13.28 2.69
N LEU A 19 2.67 -13.34 3.47
CA LEU A 19 1.40 -13.96 3.05
C LEU A 19 0.83 -13.28 1.82
N GLY A 20 0.78 -11.93 1.84
CA GLY A 20 0.38 -11.11 0.70
C GLY A 20 1.22 -11.38 -0.53
N PHE A 21 2.55 -11.39 -0.40
CA PHE A 21 3.48 -11.69 -1.48
C PHE A 21 3.21 -13.04 -2.14
N SER A 22 3.17 -14.13 -1.36
CA SER A 22 2.88 -15.46 -1.90
C SER A 22 1.52 -15.52 -2.61
N ALA A 23 0.47 -14.96 -1.99
CA ALA A 23 -0.88 -14.98 -2.53
C ALA A 23 -0.99 -14.15 -3.82
N ASN A 24 -0.41 -12.95 -3.85
CA ASN A 24 -0.43 -12.06 -5.00
C ASN A 24 0.39 -12.61 -6.16
N LEU A 25 1.57 -13.18 -5.89
CA LEU A 25 2.38 -13.85 -6.90
C LEU A 25 1.60 -14.99 -7.56
N LEU A 26 0.94 -15.83 -6.75
CA LEU A 26 0.11 -16.92 -7.25
C LEU A 26 -1.06 -16.40 -8.10
N ARG A 27 -1.81 -15.40 -7.60
CA ARG A 27 -2.96 -14.80 -8.29
C ARG A 27 -2.55 -14.15 -9.62
N ALA A 28 -1.45 -13.39 -9.64
CA ALA A 28 -0.90 -12.81 -10.86
C ALA A 28 -0.55 -13.92 -11.87
N MET A 29 0.17 -14.96 -11.44
CA MET A 29 0.48 -16.09 -12.30
C MET A 29 -0.76 -16.82 -12.85
N GLN A 30 -1.93 -16.77 -12.22
CA GLN A 30 -3.13 -17.39 -12.78
C GLN A 30 -3.64 -16.70 -14.05
N VAL A 31 -3.28 -15.43 -14.28
CA VAL A 31 -3.87 -14.60 -15.34
C VAL A 31 -2.84 -13.94 -16.27
N SER A 32 -1.55 -13.93 -15.92
CA SER A 32 -0.50 -13.23 -16.67
C SER A 32 0.04 -13.97 -17.90
N GLY A 33 -0.45 -15.17 -18.23
CA GLY A 33 -0.15 -15.83 -19.50
C GLY A 33 -1.15 -15.45 -20.57
N THR A 34 -0.81 -15.67 -21.85
CA THR A 34 -1.72 -15.45 -22.98
C THR A 34 -1.82 -16.69 -23.88
N THR A 35 -3.02 -16.99 -24.38
CA THR A 35 -3.22 -17.96 -25.48
C THR A 35 -2.78 -17.37 -26.81
N GLU A 36 -2.79 -18.18 -27.88
CA GLU A 36 -2.55 -17.70 -29.24
C GLU A 36 -3.60 -16.66 -29.69
N SER A 37 -4.82 -16.76 -29.18
CA SER A 37 -5.91 -15.79 -29.39
C SER A 37 -5.79 -14.51 -28.56
N GLY A 38 -4.82 -14.44 -27.62
CA GLY A 38 -4.63 -13.32 -26.71
C GLY A 38 -5.46 -13.38 -25.42
N ASP A 39 -6.19 -14.47 -25.18
CA ASP A 39 -6.99 -14.64 -23.96
C ASP A 39 -6.10 -14.91 -22.73
N PRO A 40 -6.48 -14.43 -21.54
CA PRO A 40 -5.75 -14.70 -20.31
C PRO A 40 -5.67 -16.20 -20.02
N LYS A 41 -4.47 -16.67 -19.67
CA LYS A 41 -4.23 -18.04 -19.17
C LYS A 41 -3.24 -18.02 -18.01
N LYS A 42 -3.07 -19.19 -17.40
CA LYS A 42 -2.06 -19.38 -16.36
C LYS A 42 -0.64 -19.27 -16.95
N LEU A 43 0.18 -18.43 -16.32
CA LEU A 43 1.62 -18.37 -16.51
C LEU A 43 2.29 -19.53 -15.78
N THR A 44 3.14 -20.30 -16.46
CA THR A 44 3.86 -21.40 -15.81
C THR A 44 5.05 -20.87 -15.02
N GLN A 45 5.47 -21.60 -13.97
CA GLN A 45 6.69 -21.27 -13.24
C GLN A 45 7.93 -21.30 -14.14
N GLN A 46 7.95 -22.16 -15.16
CA GLN A 46 9.03 -22.22 -16.14
C GLN A 46 9.11 -20.93 -16.95
N HIS A 47 7.99 -20.42 -17.43
CA HIS A 47 7.96 -19.17 -18.18
C HIS A 47 8.34 -17.98 -17.30
N LEU A 48 7.82 -17.91 -16.08
CA LEU A 48 8.23 -16.87 -15.13
C LEU A 48 9.72 -16.96 -14.79
N SER A 49 10.26 -18.17 -14.65
CA SER A 49 11.70 -18.40 -14.41
C SER A 49 12.56 -17.88 -15.56
N GLN A 50 12.15 -18.16 -16.81
CA GLN A 50 12.86 -17.68 -18.00
C GLN A 50 12.87 -16.15 -18.09
N ASN A 51 11.71 -15.51 -17.87
CA ASN A 51 11.59 -14.05 -18.03
C ASN A 51 12.18 -13.26 -16.86
N SER A 52 12.11 -13.79 -15.65
CA SER A 52 12.69 -13.14 -14.47
C SER A 52 14.16 -13.51 -14.24
N GLY A 53 14.64 -14.61 -14.83
CA GLY A 53 15.93 -15.23 -14.55
C GLY A 53 16.06 -15.83 -13.15
N ILE A 54 14.94 -16.00 -12.42
CA ILE A 54 14.92 -16.61 -11.09
C ILE A 54 14.70 -18.11 -11.23
N ALA A 55 15.45 -18.93 -10.48
CA ALA A 55 15.32 -20.38 -10.54
C ALA A 55 13.88 -20.83 -10.22
N ARG A 56 13.38 -21.81 -10.99
CA ARG A 56 12.04 -22.40 -10.78
C ARG A 56 11.85 -22.93 -9.35
N SER A 57 12.89 -23.49 -8.74
CA SER A 57 12.86 -23.97 -7.35
C SER A 57 12.62 -22.83 -6.35
N THR A 58 13.25 -21.66 -6.57
CA THR A 58 13.03 -20.45 -5.77
C THR A 58 11.59 -19.94 -5.92
N ILE A 59 11.08 -19.87 -7.16
CA ILE A 59 9.67 -19.50 -7.43
C ILE A 59 8.73 -20.49 -6.72
N SER A 60 9.01 -21.78 -6.79
CA SER A 60 8.21 -22.79 -6.10
C SER A 60 8.15 -22.57 -4.59
N LYS A 61 9.27 -22.20 -3.94
CA LYS A 61 9.29 -21.90 -2.50
C LYS A 61 8.36 -20.73 -2.15
N TYR A 62 8.37 -19.68 -2.98
CA TYR A 62 7.49 -18.53 -2.77
C TYR A 62 5.99 -18.85 -2.93
N LEU A 63 5.66 -19.87 -3.72
CA LEU A 63 4.28 -20.28 -3.94
C LEU A 63 3.75 -21.29 -2.90
N THR A 64 4.61 -22.05 -2.24
CA THR A 64 4.21 -23.13 -1.34
C THR A 64 4.31 -22.80 0.15
N GLN A 65 5.20 -21.87 0.54
CA GLN A 65 5.50 -21.58 1.94
C GLN A 65 5.03 -20.18 2.33
N HIS A 66 3.73 -20.07 2.57
CA HIS A 66 3.02 -18.87 3.02
C HIS A 66 3.71 -18.08 4.17
N ALA A 67 4.54 -18.72 5.01
CA ALA A 67 5.23 -18.08 6.14
C ALA A 67 6.71 -17.68 5.89
N GLU A 68 7.37 -18.28 4.88
CA GLU A 68 8.83 -18.10 4.67
C GLU A 68 9.19 -17.40 3.35
N ALA A 69 8.21 -17.01 2.54
CA ALA A 69 8.48 -16.28 1.31
C ALA A 69 9.07 -14.90 1.59
N ASN A 70 10.39 -14.79 1.54
CA ASN A 70 11.15 -13.59 1.87
C ASN A 70 12.12 -13.24 0.73
N PRO A 71 11.62 -12.80 -0.43
CA PRO A 71 12.50 -12.34 -1.51
C PRO A 71 13.29 -11.11 -1.07
N ASP A 72 14.53 -10.99 -1.53
CA ASP A 72 15.21 -9.70 -1.49
C ASP A 72 14.59 -8.73 -2.50
N LEU A 73 14.99 -7.46 -2.43
CA LEU A 73 14.44 -6.41 -3.28
C LEU A 73 14.72 -6.67 -4.77
N GLU A 74 15.89 -7.22 -5.11
CA GLU A 74 16.24 -7.54 -6.50
C GLU A 74 15.31 -8.62 -7.07
N THR A 75 15.12 -9.70 -6.32
CA THR A 75 14.24 -10.81 -6.67
C THR A 75 12.80 -10.33 -6.82
N LEU A 76 12.32 -9.51 -5.88
CA LEU A 76 10.98 -8.92 -5.96
C LEU A 76 10.80 -8.09 -7.24
N CYS A 77 11.75 -7.20 -7.54
CA CYS A 77 11.71 -6.36 -8.74
C CYS A 77 11.75 -7.18 -10.04
N ARG A 78 12.56 -8.25 -10.08
CA ARG A 78 12.64 -9.14 -11.25
C ARG A 78 11.36 -9.93 -11.47
N LEU A 79 10.72 -10.42 -10.41
CA LEU A 79 9.39 -11.05 -10.51
C LEU A 79 8.33 -10.05 -10.99
N ALA A 80 8.30 -8.85 -10.40
CA ALA A 80 7.36 -7.80 -10.76
C ALA A 80 7.52 -7.36 -12.22
N SER A 81 8.77 -7.19 -12.67
CA SER A 81 9.10 -6.87 -14.07
C SER A 81 8.66 -7.97 -15.04
N ALA A 82 8.88 -9.25 -14.70
CA ALA A 82 8.45 -10.37 -15.54
C ALA A 82 6.93 -10.51 -15.62
N LEU A 83 6.20 -9.96 -14.64
CA LEU A 83 4.74 -9.91 -14.60
C LEU A 83 4.16 -8.56 -15.10
N ASN A 84 5.02 -7.61 -15.45
CA ASN A 84 4.66 -6.25 -15.86
C ASN A 84 3.77 -5.50 -14.85
N ILE A 85 4.13 -5.57 -13.56
CA ILE A 85 3.42 -4.89 -12.46
C ILE A 85 4.39 -4.14 -11.55
N SER A 86 3.87 -3.23 -10.71
CA SER A 86 4.66 -2.59 -9.65
C SER A 86 5.01 -3.58 -8.53
N PRO A 87 6.25 -3.60 -8.01
CA PRO A 87 6.65 -4.40 -6.85
C PRO A 87 5.75 -4.20 -5.62
N ALA A 88 5.21 -2.99 -5.44
CA ALA A 88 4.32 -2.67 -4.33
C ALA A 88 3.05 -3.53 -4.33
N LEU A 89 2.50 -3.83 -5.51
CA LEU A 89 1.29 -4.63 -5.66
C LEU A 89 1.49 -6.08 -5.21
N LEU A 90 2.70 -6.61 -5.38
CA LEU A 90 3.04 -7.94 -4.86
C LEU A 90 3.06 -7.92 -3.32
N LEU A 91 3.52 -6.85 -2.68
CA LEU A 91 3.67 -6.77 -1.23
C LEU A 91 2.40 -6.42 -0.45
N MET A 92 1.32 -5.99 -1.12
CA MET A 92 0.07 -5.61 -0.45
C MET A 92 -0.63 -6.82 0.17
N SER A 93 -0.89 -6.77 1.47
CA SER A 93 -1.76 -7.73 2.16
C SER A 93 -3.24 -7.52 1.81
N GLU A 94 -4.10 -8.48 2.15
CA GLU A 94 -5.56 -8.34 1.95
C GLU A 94 -6.13 -7.13 2.70
N GLU A 95 -5.58 -6.82 3.88
CA GLU A 95 -5.93 -5.62 4.64
C GLU A 95 -5.48 -4.33 3.94
N ASP A 96 -4.34 -4.33 3.22
CA ASP A 96 -3.90 -3.17 2.43
C ASP A 96 -4.89 -2.88 1.29
N TRP A 97 -5.33 -3.94 0.60
CA TRP A 97 -6.34 -3.84 -0.46
C TRP A 97 -7.68 -3.32 0.07
N LEU A 98 -8.13 -3.81 1.21
CA LEU A 98 -9.35 -3.33 1.86
C LEU A 98 -9.23 -1.85 2.26
N GLN A 99 -8.08 -1.44 2.81
CA GLN A 99 -7.86 -0.06 3.20
C GLN A 99 -7.81 0.86 1.98
N LEU A 100 -7.20 0.42 0.88
CA LEU A 100 -7.19 1.16 -0.38
C LEU A 100 -8.62 1.32 -0.94
N ALA A 101 -9.44 0.27 -0.90
CA ALA A 101 -10.84 0.34 -1.33
C ALA A 101 -11.65 1.34 -0.48
N ARG A 102 -11.48 1.33 0.84
CA ARG A 102 -12.09 2.32 1.75
C ARG A 102 -11.62 3.74 1.43
N ALA A 103 -10.32 3.91 1.19
CA ALA A 103 -9.74 5.19 0.83
C ALA A 103 -10.37 5.78 -0.45
N LEU A 104 -10.62 4.94 -1.45
CA LEU A 104 -11.28 5.34 -2.69
C LEU A 104 -12.74 5.78 -2.47
N LEU A 105 -13.48 5.14 -1.56
CA LEU A 105 -14.84 5.56 -1.22
C LEU A 105 -14.83 6.94 -0.54
N GLU A 106 -13.90 7.18 0.38
CA GLU A 106 -13.76 8.48 1.06
C GLU A 106 -13.39 9.62 0.11
N VAL A 107 -12.55 9.36 -0.90
CA VAL A 107 -12.27 10.35 -1.97
C VAL A 107 -13.55 10.82 -2.65
N GLY A 108 -14.54 9.93 -2.84
CA GLY A 108 -15.83 10.27 -3.43
C GLY A 108 -16.64 11.25 -2.57
N HIS A 109 -16.59 11.11 -1.25
CA HIS A 109 -17.28 11.99 -0.31
C HIS A 109 -16.62 13.37 -0.19
N VAL A 110 -15.31 13.46 -0.39
CA VAL A 110 -14.53 14.69 -0.28
C VAL A 110 -14.79 15.68 -1.42
N LYS A 111 -15.19 15.19 -2.61
CA LYS A 111 -15.39 16.04 -3.81
C LYS A 111 -16.39 17.18 -3.64
N ASN A 112 -17.30 17.10 -2.67
CA ASN A 112 -18.34 18.10 -2.44
C ASN A 112 -18.01 19.07 -1.28
N ASN A 113 -16.79 19.05 -0.75
CA ASN A 113 -16.38 19.91 0.37
C ASN A 113 -15.52 21.10 -0.10
N GLU A 114 -16.10 22.29 -0.11
CA GLU A 114 -15.45 23.53 -0.55
C GLU A 114 -14.19 23.90 0.26
N SER A 115 -14.17 23.57 1.57
CA SER A 115 -13.01 23.81 2.43
C SER A 115 -11.84 22.94 2.02
N ILE A 116 -12.10 21.68 1.67
CA ILE A 116 -11.07 20.76 1.18
C ILE A 116 -10.55 21.21 -0.19
N SER A 117 -11.44 21.57 -1.11
CA SER A 117 -11.07 22.06 -2.44
C SER A 117 -10.15 23.29 -2.37
N THR A 118 -10.43 24.23 -1.47
CA THR A 118 -9.60 25.42 -1.26
C THR A 118 -8.21 25.04 -0.75
N MET A 119 -8.12 24.14 0.24
CA MET A 119 -6.83 23.66 0.76
C MET A 119 -5.97 22.96 -0.30
N ILE A 120 -6.59 22.22 -1.23
CA ILE A 120 -5.88 21.55 -2.33
C ILE A 120 -5.41 22.55 -3.39
N ALA A 121 -6.23 23.54 -3.72
CA ALA A 121 -5.86 24.61 -4.64
C ALA A 121 -4.64 25.41 -4.14
N GLU A 122 -4.54 25.64 -2.82
CA GLU A 122 -3.35 26.25 -2.20
C GLU A 122 -2.08 25.40 -2.34
N LEU A 123 -2.22 24.07 -2.27
CA LEU A 123 -1.11 23.13 -2.36
C LEU A 123 -0.53 23.00 -3.76
N GLY A 124 -1.37 23.02 -4.79
CA GLY A 124 -0.90 22.89 -6.18
C GLY A 124 -0.31 24.19 -6.75
N LYS A 125 -0.03 25.19 -5.92
CA LYS A 125 0.88 26.29 -6.27
C LYS A 125 2.31 25.80 -6.05
N GLU A 126 3.15 25.78 -7.09
CA GLU A 126 4.48 25.10 -7.13
C GLU A 126 5.38 25.33 -5.90
N GLN A 127 5.34 26.52 -5.29
CA GLN A 127 6.15 26.86 -4.12
C GLN A 127 5.73 26.13 -2.83
N ASN A 128 4.55 25.51 -2.83
CA ASN A 128 3.91 24.89 -1.66
C ASN A 128 3.93 23.36 -1.68
N ASN A 129 4.40 22.69 -2.74
CA ASN A 129 4.34 21.24 -2.83
C ASN A 129 5.52 20.51 -2.16
N ARG A 130 5.83 20.89 -0.92
CA ARG A 130 6.88 20.26 -0.08
C ARG A 130 6.26 19.19 0.82
N PRO A 131 7.04 18.16 1.23
CA PRO A 131 6.55 17.12 2.15
C PRO A 131 5.86 17.67 3.41
N LEU A 132 6.46 18.70 4.05
CA LEU A 132 5.89 19.34 5.24
C LEU A 132 4.57 20.06 4.98
N THR A 133 4.42 20.72 3.82
CA THR A 133 3.18 21.42 3.47
C THR A 133 2.05 20.45 3.15
N ARG A 134 2.35 19.34 2.47
CA ARG A 134 1.39 18.24 2.23
C ARG A 134 0.92 17.64 3.55
N ALA A 135 1.87 17.31 4.43
CA ALA A 135 1.62 16.83 5.78
C ALA A 135 0.71 17.79 6.58
N ALA A 136 1.03 19.09 6.61
CA ALA A 136 0.23 20.09 7.30
C ALA A 136 -1.19 20.21 6.71
N THR A 137 -1.33 20.15 5.39
CA THR A 137 -2.63 20.24 4.72
C THR A 137 -3.49 19.02 4.99
N VAL A 138 -2.91 17.83 4.94
CA VAL A 138 -3.60 16.58 5.30
C VAL A 138 -4.10 16.61 6.75
N MET A 139 -3.37 17.21 7.70
CA MET A 139 -3.87 17.37 9.07
C MET A 139 -5.07 18.31 9.18
N ARG A 140 -5.13 19.35 8.34
CA ARG A 140 -6.30 20.23 8.26
C ARG A 140 -7.48 19.47 7.63
N MET A 141 -7.24 18.72 6.56
CA MET A 141 -8.23 17.91 5.84
C MET A 141 -8.80 16.76 6.68
N ALA A 142 -7.99 16.12 7.52
CA ALA A 142 -8.40 14.96 8.33
C ALA A 142 -9.59 15.26 9.26
N LYS A 143 -9.83 16.53 9.61
CA LYS A 143 -11.02 16.96 10.38
C LYS A 143 -12.35 16.79 9.63
N TYR A 144 -12.28 16.76 8.31
CA TYR A 144 -13.45 16.73 7.42
C TYR A 144 -13.66 15.37 6.76
N ILE A 145 -12.65 14.49 6.79
CA ILE A 145 -12.76 13.13 6.29
C ILE A 145 -13.19 12.27 7.47
N GLY A 146 -14.45 11.85 7.44
CA GLY A 146 -15.13 11.10 8.48
C GLY A 146 -14.66 9.67 8.65
N VAL A 147 -13.33 9.45 8.73
CA VAL A 147 -12.77 8.18 9.19
C VAL A 147 -13.36 7.93 10.57
N SER A 148 -14.29 6.99 10.63
CA SER A 148 -15.37 6.95 11.62
C SER A 148 -14.95 6.47 13.02
N ASN A 149 -13.71 6.75 13.44
CA ASN A 149 -13.16 6.48 14.77
C ASN A 149 -12.38 7.67 15.36
N PHE A 150 -12.46 8.87 14.78
CA PHE A 150 -11.78 10.07 15.33
C PHE A 150 -12.53 10.77 16.48
N ASN A 151 -13.70 10.26 16.88
CA ASN A 151 -14.49 10.84 17.95
C ASN A 151 -14.00 10.52 19.38
N ASP A 152 -12.94 9.73 19.53
CA ASP A 152 -12.20 9.66 20.78
C ASP A 152 -11.03 10.64 20.71
N SER A 153 -11.05 11.63 21.60
CA SER A 153 -10.28 12.89 21.61
C SER A 153 -8.74 12.82 21.57
N THR A 154 -8.11 11.71 21.22
CA THR A 154 -6.69 11.66 20.87
C THR A 154 -6.43 10.73 19.69
N LEU A 155 -6.29 11.33 18.50
CA LEU A 155 -5.61 10.71 17.37
C LEU A 155 -4.26 10.18 17.88
N SER A 156 -4.14 8.86 18.04
CA SER A 156 -2.96 8.27 18.70
C SER A 156 -1.69 8.76 18.00
N LYS A 157 -0.62 9.02 18.75
CA LYS A 157 0.63 9.56 18.19
C LYS A 157 1.12 8.73 16.99
N LYS A 158 0.95 7.41 17.06
CA LYS A 158 1.27 6.46 15.97
C LYS A 158 0.39 6.66 14.73
N MET A 159 -0.93 6.81 14.90
CA MET A 159 -1.85 7.04 13.78
C MET A 159 -1.56 8.39 13.10
N ARG A 160 -1.30 9.44 13.89
CA ARG A 160 -0.89 10.75 13.35
C ARG A 160 0.39 10.63 12.54
N GLN A 161 1.38 9.93 13.06
CA GLN A 161 2.64 9.69 12.36
C GLN A 161 2.43 8.96 11.04
N GLY A 162 1.57 7.93 11.00
CA GLY A 162 1.24 7.19 9.78
C GLY A 162 0.59 8.07 8.70
N ILE A 163 -0.39 8.90 9.07
CA ILE A 163 -1.04 9.87 8.17
C ILE A 163 -0.02 10.85 7.58
N LEU A 164 0.81 11.45 8.44
CA LEU A 164 1.82 12.43 8.02
C LEU A 164 2.88 11.82 7.09
N ALA A 165 3.38 10.63 7.44
CA ALA A 165 4.35 9.91 6.65
C ALA A 165 3.79 9.54 5.27
N THR A 166 2.56 9.05 5.22
CA THR A 166 1.90 8.66 3.95
C THR A 166 1.68 9.87 3.05
N ALA A 167 1.22 11.00 3.59
CA ALA A 167 1.01 12.24 2.83
C ALA A 167 2.30 12.86 2.25
N ALA A 168 3.45 12.54 2.85
CA ALA A 168 4.74 13.03 2.39
C ALA A 168 5.22 12.32 1.12
N MET A 169 4.79 11.08 0.86
CA MET A 169 5.36 10.21 -0.18
C MET A 169 4.97 10.58 -1.63
N PRO A 170 3.71 10.92 -1.96
CA PRO A 170 3.34 11.20 -3.35
C PRO A 170 4.02 12.46 -3.88
N MET A 171 4.92 12.28 -4.85
CA MET A 171 5.59 13.35 -5.57
C MET A 171 5.76 12.93 -7.03
N HIS A 172 5.27 13.75 -7.95
CA HIS A 172 5.56 13.68 -9.38
C HIS A 172 5.52 15.11 -9.95
N PRO A 173 6.39 15.46 -10.92
CA PRO A 173 6.36 16.78 -11.55
C PRO A 173 4.98 17.14 -12.12
N ASP A 174 4.29 16.16 -12.69
CA ASP A 174 2.99 16.34 -13.34
C ASP A 174 1.77 16.21 -12.40
N PHE A 175 1.98 16.22 -11.07
CA PHE A 175 0.85 16.24 -10.14
C PHE A 175 0.19 17.62 -10.11
N GLU A 176 -0.81 17.80 -10.97
CA GLU A 176 -1.67 18.98 -11.00
C GLU A 176 -2.65 19.02 -9.81
N GLN A 177 -3.28 20.18 -9.59
CA GLN A 177 -4.26 20.43 -8.51
C GLN A 177 -5.39 19.38 -8.47
N GLY A 178 -5.80 18.83 -9.63
CA GLY A 178 -6.83 17.77 -9.70
C GLY A 178 -6.41 16.44 -9.07
N ILE A 179 -5.13 16.08 -9.18
CA ILE A 179 -4.61 14.80 -8.68
C ILE A 179 -4.53 14.81 -7.15
N TYR A 180 -4.12 15.94 -6.54
CA TYR A 180 -4.07 16.08 -5.08
C TYR A 180 -5.44 16.01 -4.41
N THR A 181 -6.51 16.37 -5.11
CA THR A 181 -7.89 16.18 -4.66
C THR A 181 -8.24 14.72 -4.40
N HIS A 182 -7.56 13.79 -5.08
CA HIS A 182 -7.78 12.37 -4.92
C HIS A 182 -6.72 11.71 -4.05
N LEU A 183 -5.46 12.14 -4.15
CA LEU A 183 -4.36 11.52 -3.43
C LEU A 183 -4.36 11.83 -1.92
N LEU A 184 -4.65 13.06 -1.51
CA LEU A 184 -4.51 13.44 -0.09
C LEU A 184 -5.58 12.80 0.82
N PRO A 185 -6.87 12.71 0.41
CA PRO A 185 -7.85 11.91 1.15
C PRO A 185 -7.43 10.45 1.24
N LEU A 186 -6.88 9.89 0.15
CA LEU A 186 -6.39 8.53 0.14
C LEU A 186 -5.24 8.34 1.15
N CYS A 187 -4.31 9.29 1.24
CA CYS A 187 -3.21 9.26 2.20
C CYS A 187 -3.70 9.30 3.66
N ILE A 188 -4.78 10.03 3.94
CA ILE A 188 -5.39 10.09 5.28
C ILE A 188 -5.91 8.71 5.66
N VAL A 189 -6.68 8.07 4.79
CA VAL A 189 -7.28 6.77 5.09
C VAL A 189 -6.21 5.68 5.17
N MET A 190 -5.27 5.64 4.23
CA MET A 190 -4.17 4.66 4.23
C MET A 190 -3.26 4.82 5.44
N GLY A 191 -2.89 6.06 5.79
CA GLY A 191 -2.00 6.35 6.91
C GLY A 191 -2.65 6.26 8.28
N ALA A 192 -3.99 6.29 8.36
CA ALA A 192 -4.73 6.10 9.60
C ALA A 192 -4.71 4.64 10.10
N ARG A 193 -4.19 3.70 9.31
CA ARG A 193 -4.09 2.30 9.72
C ARG A 193 -3.02 2.12 10.78
N ILE A 194 -3.37 1.44 11.87
CA ILE A 194 -2.39 0.92 12.83
C ILE A 194 -1.80 -0.37 12.23
N ILE A 195 -0.56 -0.28 11.76
CA ILE A 195 0.10 -1.39 11.02
C ILE A 195 0.64 -2.45 11.99
N ASP A 196 0.99 -2.05 13.23
CA ASP A 196 1.47 -2.96 14.27
C ASP A 196 0.62 -2.78 15.54
N GLN A 197 -0.36 -3.66 15.72
CA GLN A 197 -1.06 -3.87 16.98
C GLN A 197 -0.39 -5.07 17.66
N GLY A 198 0.75 -4.85 18.31
CA GLY A 198 1.19 -5.82 19.31
C GLY A 198 0.03 -6.02 20.29
N ASN A 199 -0.45 -7.26 20.44
CA ASN A 199 -1.50 -7.60 21.38
C ASN A 199 -1.06 -7.13 22.77
N HIS A 200 -1.54 -5.97 23.19
CA HIS A 200 -1.54 -5.56 24.59
C HIS A 200 -2.83 -6.09 25.19
N SER A 201 -2.87 -7.41 25.39
CA SER A 201 -3.87 -8.09 26.21
C SER A 201 -3.17 -8.76 27.37
#